data_AF-A0A354PBJ3-F1
#
_entry.id   AF-A0A354PBJ3-F1
#
_cell.length_a   1.000
_cell.length_b   1.000
_cell.length_c   1.000
_cell.angle_alpha   90.00
_cell.angle_beta   90.00
_cell.angle_gamma   90.00
#
_symmetry.space_group_name_H-M   'P 1'
#
loop_
_entity.id
_entity.type
_entity.pdbx_description
1 polymer ?
#
loop_
_entity_poly.entity_id
_entity_poly.type
_entity_poly.pdbx_seq_one_letter_code
_entity_poly.pdbx_strand_id
1 'polypeptide(L)'
;MLVEIGRKSGCLCDWAEQGKLHCPLNVRASSEDVVTGELFGKLQLIDARWWLPDLLNRSLGTTVYRQQVFRNLEIKLWSTQPLFPAELLPWREGRTEVDVEIRWENPATTIFIEMKLGSDVSKTTSRTNGTEAYPSDQLIRNVRVGLHQAGWFRDGELFESSKRRFGLILVSPKSGHPLVDAYQDRSRLLNSIPRGSELIDLPDCPIIGASSYRGISQVLDKNLRFMSATEKKIANGLGEYLDLKSGQIMKKTQTGRRESGSLKFG
;
A
#
# COMPACT_ATOMS: atom_id res chain seq x y z
N MET A 1 -26.71 -15.31 3.89
CA MET A 1 -26.72 -14.33 2.79
C MET A 1 -25.30 -13.78 2.67
N LEU A 2 -24.61 -14.11 1.57
CA LEU A 2 -23.22 -13.75 1.30
C LEU A 2 -23.18 -12.28 0.86
N VAL A 3 -22.54 -11.39 1.61
CA VAL A 3 -22.27 -10.02 1.15
C VAL A 3 -20.92 -10.06 0.45
N GLU A 4 -20.94 -9.99 -0.88
CA GLU A 4 -19.74 -9.75 -1.69
C GLU A 4 -19.18 -8.37 -1.36
N ILE A 5 -17.98 -8.31 -0.79
CA ILE A 5 -17.19 -7.08 -0.77
C ILE A 5 -16.36 -7.09 -2.07
N GLY A 6 -16.75 -6.27 -3.04
CA GLY A 6 -15.93 -6.00 -4.22
C GLY A 6 -15.72 -7.16 -5.22
N ARG A 7 -16.67 -8.09 -5.36
CA ARG A 7 -16.62 -9.23 -6.32
C ARG A 7 -15.47 -10.24 -6.10
N LYS A 8 -14.81 -10.23 -4.93
CA LYS A 8 -13.83 -11.27 -4.56
C LYS A 8 -14.52 -12.36 -3.72
N SER A 9 -14.59 -13.58 -4.24
CA SER A 9 -15.24 -14.71 -3.57
C SER A 9 -14.36 -15.28 -2.44
N GLY A 10 -14.92 -15.37 -1.24
CA GLY A 10 -14.29 -16.07 -0.10
C GLY A 10 -14.72 -17.53 -0.04
N CYS A 11 -13.81 -18.44 0.33
CA CYS A 11 -14.14 -19.82 0.71
C CYS A 11 -14.42 -19.92 2.21
N LEU A 12 -15.21 -20.90 2.65
CA LEU A 12 -15.41 -21.23 4.06
C LEU A 12 -14.08 -21.66 4.69
N CYS A 13 -13.86 -21.38 5.99
CA CYS A 13 -12.72 -21.92 6.71
C CYS A 13 -13.01 -23.35 7.19
N ASP A 14 -11.96 -24.16 7.38
CA ASP A 14 -12.05 -25.59 7.73
C ASP A 14 -12.93 -25.86 8.97
N TRP A 15 -12.97 -24.93 9.93
CA TRP A 15 -13.76 -25.06 11.15
C TRP A 15 -15.25 -24.83 10.93
N ALA A 16 -15.59 -23.96 9.95
CA ALA A 16 -16.96 -23.72 9.52
C ALA A 16 -17.45 -24.81 8.58
N GLU A 17 -16.58 -25.32 7.71
CA GLU A 17 -16.85 -26.50 6.88
C GLU A 17 -17.14 -27.73 7.74
N GLN A 18 -16.46 -27.88 8.87
CA GLN A 18 -16.73 -28.91 9.88
C GLN A 18 -17.94 -28.63 10.80
N GLY A 19 -18.66 -27.51 10.60
CA GLY A 19 -19.87 -27.18 11.36
C GLY A 19 -19.65 -26.87 12.85
N LYS A 20 -18.40 -26.67 13.30
CA LYS A 20 -18.06 -26.48 14.71
C LYS A 20 -18.26 -25.04 15.21
N LEU A 21 -18.32 -24.08 14.30
CA LEU A 21 -18.47 -22.65 14.59
C LEU A 21 -19.24 -21.96 13.47
N HIS A 22 -20.15 -21.06 13.83
CA HIS A 22 -20.79 -20.15 12.88
C HIS A 22 -19.75 -19.08 12.49
N CYS A 23 -18.93 -19.36 11.47
CA CYS A 23 -17.89 -18.43 11.04
C CYS A 23 -18.52 -17.38 10.09
N PRO A 24 -18.53 -16.09 10.44
CA PRO A 24 -18.86 -15.06 9.46
C PRO A 24 -17.73 -15.05 8.43
N LEU A 25 -17.97 -15.70 7.28
CA LEU A 25 -17.23 -15.56 6.02
C LEU A 25 -15.80 -15.00 6.16
N ASN A 26 -14.85 -15.86 6.54
CA ASN A 26 -13.45 -15.53 6.32
C ASN A 26 -13.13 -15.79 4.85
N VAL A 27 -13.26 -14.75 4.01
CA VAL A 27 -12.28 -14.52 2.93
C VAL A 27 -10.91 -14.86 3.54
N ARG A 28 -10.12 -15.75 2.90
CA ARG A 28 -8.91 -16.39 3.47
C ARG A 28 -8.34 -15.57 4.63
N ALA A 29 -8.26 -16.12 5.84
CA ALA A 29 -7.79 -15.40 7.03
C ALA A 29 -6.36 -14.82 6.92
N SER A 30 -5.69 -15.00 5.78
CA SER A 30 -4.37 -14.49 5.43
C SER A 30 -4.33 -13.94 4.00
N SER A 31 -5.43 -13.41 3.43
CA SER A 31 -5.31 -12.59 2.22
C SER A 31 -4.98 -11.16 2.59
N GLU A 32 -4.08 -10.58 1.80
CA GLU A 32 -3.73 -9.15 1.83
C GLU A 32 -4.99 -8.28 1.81
N ASP A 33 -5.90 -8.56 0.88
CA ASP A 33 -7.21 -7.92 0.75
C ASP A 33 -8.00 -7.80 2.07
N VAL A 34 -8.03 -8.85 2.88
CA VAL A 34 -8.79 -8.83 4.14
C VAL A 34 -8.13 -7.91 5.15
N VAL A 35 -6.80 -7.93 5.21
CA VAL A 35 -6.05 -7.02 6.08
C VAL A 35 -6.22 -5.58 5.60
N THR A 36 -6.15 -5.35 4.28
CA THR A 36 -6.40 -4.04 3.65
C THR A 36 -7.78 -3.51 4.02
N GLY A 37 -8.82 -4.30 3.79
CA GLY A 37 -10.20 -3.92 4.07
C GLY A 37 -10.48 -3.68 5.55
N GLU A 38 -10.00 -4.56 6.42
CA GLU A 38 -10.17 -4.42 7.87
C GLU A 38 -9.44 -3.17 8.39
N LEU A 39 -8.19 -2.96 7.97
CA LEU A 39 -7.38 -1.85 8.41
C LEU A 39 -7.97 -0.53 7.94
N PHE A 40 -8.09 -0.34 6.62
CA PHE A 40 -8.48 0.95 6.06
C PHE A 40 -9.97 1.21 6.16
N GLY A 41 -10.81 0.17 6.20
CA GLY A 41 -12.24 0.30 6.51
C GLY A 41 -12.47 0.81 7.94
N LYS A 42 -11.68 0.38 8.92
CA LYS A 42 -11.76 0.90 10.29
C LYS A 42 -11.05 2.24 10.47
N LEU A 43 -9.94 2.49 9.78
CA LEU A 43 -9.29 3.80 9.82
C LEU A 43 -10.19 4.93 9.29
N GLN A 44 -11.10 4.63 8.35
CA GLN A 44 -12.14 5.58 7.91
C GLN A 44 -13.11 5.99 9.02
N LEU A 45 -13.24 5.17 10.08
CA LEU A 45 -14.09 5.46 11.24
C LEU A 45 -13.36 6.26 12.34
N ILE A 46 -12.06 6.50 12.19
CA ILE A 46 -11.25 7.31 13.10
C ILE A 46 -10.93 8.62 12.40
N ASP A 47 -11.08 9.75 13.09
CA ASP A 47 -10.71 11.06 12.54
C ASP A 47 -9.27 11.03 12.03
N ALA A 48 -9.11 11.34 10.73
CA ALA A 48 -7.83 11.25 10.02
C ALA A 48 -6.73 12.12 10.64
N ARG A 49 -7.10 13.18 11.38
CA ARG A 49 -6.15 14.04 12.10
C ARG A 49 -5.33 13.27 13.14
N TRP A 50 -5.84 12.14 13.64
CA TRP A 50 -5.18 11.35 14.68
C TRP A 50 -4.21 10.31 14.15
N TRP A 51 -4.28 9.94 12.86
CA TRP A 51 -3.44 8.86 12.34
C TRP A 51 -2.75 9.20 11.03
N LEU A 52 -3.40 9.91 10.11
CA LEU A 52 -2.88 10.11 8.75
C LEU A 52 -1.59 10.95 8.73
N PRO A 53 -1.48 12.13 9.39
CA PRO A 53 -0.24 12.89 9.44
C PRO A 53 0.96 12.07 9.94
N ASP A 54 0.78 11.36 11.06
CA ASP A 54 1.83 10.62 11.72
C ASP A 54 2.22 9.37 10.92
N LEU A 55 1.24 8.70 10.29
CA LEU A 55 1.49 7.59 9.38
C LEU A 55 2.33 8.04 8.18
N LEU A 56 1.94 9.13 7.51
CA LEU A 56 2.64 9.61 6.31
C LEU A 56 4.05 10.08 6.63
N ASN A 57 4.20 10.93 7.65
CA ASN A 57 5.50 11.46 8.08
C ASN A 57 6.45 10.34 8.48
N ARG A 58 5.96 9.35 9.24
CA ARG A 58 6.76 8.19 9.64
C ARG A 58 7.16 7.32 8.46
N SER A 59 6.22 7.03 7.56
CA SER A 59 6.44 6.07 6.46
C SER A 59 7.34 6.63 5.38
N LEU A 60 7.22 7.94 5.11
CA LEU A 60 7.98 8.65 4.08
C LEU A 60 9.25 9.33 4.64
N GLY A 61 9.51 9.23 5.95
CA GLY A 61 10.69 9.85 6.58
C GLY A 61 10.70 11.38 6.47
N THR A 62 9.54 12.02 6.59
CA THR A 62 9.37 13.48 6.41
C THR A 62 8.55 14.10 7.53
N THR A 63 8.41 15.42 7.51
CA THR A 63 7.57 16.19 8.44
C THR A 63 6.54 17.08 7.74
N VAL A 64 6.47 17.04 6.41
CA VAL A 64 5.61 17.94 5.60
C VAL A 64 4.11 17.69 5.76
N TYR A 65 3.73 16.55 6.34
CA TYR A 65 2.33 16.21 6.60
C TYR A 65 1.82 16.66 7.96
N ARG A 66 2.65 17.37 8.75
CA ARG A 66 2.20 17.97 10.00
C ARG A 66 1.12 19.03 9.73
N GLN A 67 0.07 19.02 10.55
CA GLN A 67 -0.97 20.07 10.60
C GLN A 67 -1.63 20.36 9.24
N GLN A 68 -2.14 19.32 8.57
CA GLN A 68 -2.89 19.48 7.32
C GLN A 68 -4.41 19.49 7.53
N VAL A 69 -5.11 20.20 6.65
CA VAL A 69 -6.57 20.16 6.57
C VAL A 69 -6.95 19.14 5.50
N PHE A 70 -7.56 18.04 5.91
CA PHE A 70 -7.97 16.97 4.99
C PHE A 70 -9.32 17.29 4.33
N ARG A 71 -9.39 18.38 3.56
CA ARG A 71 -10.65 18.80 2.89
C ARG A 71 -11.01 17.77 1.83
N ASN A 72 -12.27 17.32 1.83
CA ASN A 72 -12.76 16.30 0.89
C ASN A 72 -11.88 15.03 0.90
N LEU A 73 -11.49 14.57 2.10
CA LEU A 73 -10.75 13.34 2.26
C LEU A 73 -11.54 12.16 1.69
N GLU A 74 -10.93 11.44 0.77
CA GLU A 74 -11.44 10.23 0.16
C GLU A 74 -10.44 9.09 0.39
N ILE A 75 -10.95 7.93 0.80
CA ILE A 75 -10.19 6.68 0.92
C ILE A 75 -10.90 5.63 0.09
N LYS A 76 -10.28 5.23 -1.03
CA LYS A 76 -10.76 4.18 -1.93
C LYS A 76 -9.93 2.93 -1.75
N LEU A 77 -10.59 1.77 -1.66
CA LEU A 77 -9.94 0.46 -1.62
C LEU A 77 -9.97 -0.17 -3.00
N TRP A 78 -8.91 -0.91 -3.36
CA TRP A 78 -8.77 -1.62 -4.65
C TRP A 78 -9.04 -0.70 -5.85
N SER A 79 -8.37 0.45 -5.86
CA SER A 79 -8.60 1.47 -6.87
C SER A 79 -7.91 1.10 -8.17
N THR A 80 -8.70 0.71 -9.19
CA THR A 80 -8.20 0.49 -10.54
C THR A 80 -7.76 1.82 -11.15
N GLN A 81 -6.48 1.91 -11.48
CA GLN A 81 -5.92 3.13 -12.04
C GLN A 81 -6.07 3.19 -13.58
N PRO A 82 -6.19 4.40 -14.14
CA PRO A 82 -5.98 4.66 -15.56
C PRO A 82 -4.74 3.98 -16.14
N LEU A 83 -4.80 3.66 -17.43
CA LEU A 83 -3.64 3.19 -18.17
C LEU A 83 -2.59 4.30 -18.21
N PHE A 84 -1.35 3.94 -17.93
CA PHE A 84 -0.23 4.85 -18.18
C PHE A 84 -0.10 5.08 -19.69
N PRO A 85 0.16 6.33 -20.15
CA PRO A 85 0.18 6.63 -21.57
C PRO A 85 1.18 5.76 -22.34
N ALA A 86 0.73 5.20 -23.46
CA ALA A 86 1.53 4.26 -24.25
C ALA A 86 2.71 4.97 -24.92
N GLU A 87 2.56 6.26 -25.23
CA GLU A 87 3.61 7.13 -25.74
C GLU A 87 4.74 7.31 -24.73
N LEU A 88 4.50 7.17 -23.43
CA LEU A 88 5.54 7.30 -22.40
C LEU A 88 6.27 5.98 -22.12
N LEU A 89 5.87 4.87 -22.75
CA LEU A 89 6.47 3.55 -22.56
C LEU A 89 7.02 2.96 -23.86
N PRO A 90 8.17 2.28 -23.83
CA PRO A 90 8.64 1.50 -24.96
C PRO A 90 7.92 0.15 -25.12
N TRP A 91 7.02 -0.22 -24.21
CA TRP A 91 6.24 -1.47 -24.23
C TRP A 91 4.76 -1.23 -23.89
N ARG A 92 3.92 -2.26 -24.05
CA ARG A 92 2.51 -2.23 -23.61
C ARG A 92 2.38 -2.66 -22.16
N GLU A 93 2.03 -1.73 -21.28
CA GLU A 93 1.72 -2.01 -19.89
C GLU A 93 0.20 -2.14 -19.67
N GLY A 94 -0.21 -3.14 -18.88
CA GLY A 94 -1.62 -3.32 -18.49
C GLY A 94 -2.04 -2.36 -17.38
N ARG A 95 -3.35 -2.35 -17.06
CA ARG A 95 -3.87 -1.61 -15.91
C ARG A 95 -3.19 -2.07 -14.61
N THR A 96 -3.14 -1.15 -13.65
CA THR A 96 -2.69 -1.44 -12.29
C THR A 96 -3.86 -1.19 -11.32
N GLU A 97 -3.90 -1.97 -10.25
CA GLU A 97 -4.78 -1.77 -9.10
C GLU A 97 -3.88 -1.42 -7.91
N VAL A 98 -4.28 -0.41 -7.15
CA VAL A 98 -3.63 -0.07 -5.86
C VAL A 98 -4.56 -0.48 -4.73
N ASP A 99 -4.00 -1.05 -3.66
CA ASP A 99 -4.81 -1.53 -2.54
C ASP A 99 -5.59 -0.41 -1.87
N VAL A 100 -4.96 0.76 -1.70
CA VAL A 100 -5.62 1.96 -1.18
C VAL A 100 -5.15 3.20 -1.91
N GLU A 101 -6.11 4.06 -2.24
CA GLU A 101 -5.89 5.42 -2.71
C GLU A 101 -6.49 6.39 -1.69
N ILE A 102 -5.67 7.26 -1.11
CA ILE A 102 -6.08 8.33 -0.20
C ILE A 102 -5.90 9.66 -0.91
N ARG A 103 -6.95 10.48 -0.98
CA ARG A 103 -6.92 11.80 -1.61
C ARG A 103 -7.54 12.84 -0.72
N TRP A 104 -6.99 14.04 -0.74
CA TRP A 104 -7.64 15.21 -0.16
C TRP A 104 -7.19 16.47 -0.88
N GLU A 105 -7.89 17.55 -0.58
CA GLU A 105 -7.61 18.89 -1.05
C GLU A 105 -7.06 19.76 0.10
N ASN A 106 -6.26 20.76 -0.25
CA ASN A 106 -5.62 21.72 0.66
C ASN A 106 -4.53 21.16 1.62
N PRO A 107 -3.30 20.93 1.11
CA PRO A 107 -2.92 20.98 -0.30
C PRO A 107 -3.36 19.72 -1.03
N ALA A 108 -3.64 19.85 -2.33
CA ALA A 108 -4.02 18.74 -3.20
C ALA A 108 -2.99 17.60 -3.12
N THR A 109 -3.42 16.45 -2.60
CA THR A 109 -2.54 15.32 -2.32
C THR A 109 -3.19 14.00 -2.73
N THR A 110 -2.38 13.07 -3.21
CA THR A 110 -2.73 11.69 -3.51
C THR A 110 -1.68 10.77 -2.89
N ILE A 111 -2.11 9.81 -2.08
CA ILE A 111 -1.26 8.77 -1.51
C ILE A 111 -1.77 7.42 -1.97
N PHE A 112 -0.89 6.63 -2.59
CA PHE A 112 -1.13 5.23 -2.84
C PHE A 112 -0.55 4.39 -1.71
N ILE A 113 -1.23 3.32 -1.35
CA ILE A 113 -0.74 2.33 -0.40
C ILE A 113 -0.84 0.98 -1.06
N GLU A 114 0.29 0.28 -1.05
CA GLU A 114 0.40 -1.11 -1.46
C GLU A 114 0.58 -1.95 -0.20
N MET A 115 -0.28 -2.93 0.01
CA MET A 115 -0.22 -3.86 1.12
C MET A 115 0.60 -5.08 0.69
N LYS A 116 1.34 -5.69 1.61
CA LYS A 116 2.17 -6.84 1.26
C LYS A 116 2.20 -7.89 2.35
N LEU A 117 1.58 -9.04 2.14
CA LEU A 117 1.56 -10.12 3.14
C LEU A 117 2.66 -11.19 2.87
N GLY A 118 3.77 -11.14 3.62
CA GLY A 118 4.65 -12.30 3.81
C GLY A 118 5.54 -12.78 2.63
N SER A 119 5.34 -12.35 1.39
CA SER A 119 6.18 -12.73 0.22
C SER A 119 7.03 -11.57 -0.29
N ASP A 120 8.37 -11.62 -0.32
CA ASP A 120 9.19 -10.55 -0.94
C ASP A 120 8.53 -10.05 -2.24
N VAL A 121 8.35 -8.74 -2.43
CA VAL A 121 7.79 -8.22 -3.69
C VAL A 121 8.66 -8.85 -4.76
N SER A 122 8.06 -9.66 -5.62
CA SER A 122 8.84 -10.44 -6.56
C SER A 122 9.67 -9.45 -7.37
N LYS A 123 11.00 -9.57 -7.29
CA LYS A 123 11.92 -8.82 -8.18
C LYS A 123 11.60 -9.07 -9.66
N THR A 124 10.80 -10.09 -9.91
CA THR A 124 10.32 -10.58 -11.19
C THR A 124 8.79 -10.59 -11.15
N THR A 125 8.15 -9.55 -11.71
CA THR A 125 6.92 -9.82 -12.47
C THR A 125 7.34 -10.64 -13.69
N SER A 126 6.50 -11.58 -14.10
CA SER A 126 6.73 -12.69 -15.02
C SER A 126 7.04 -12.30 -16.49
N ARG A 127 7.68 -11.15 -16.72
CA ARG A 127 8.13 -10.66 -18.05
C ARG A 127 9.44 -9.88 -18.03
N THR A 128 10.26 -9.93 -16.98
CA THR A 128 11.67 -9.53 -17.09
C THR A 128 12.46 -10.64 -17.81
N ASN A 129 12.12 -10.90 -19.08
CA ASN A 129 13.13 -11.39 -20.00
C ASN A 129 14.18 -10.28 -20.03
N GLY A 130 15.45 -10.58 -19.80
CA GLY A 130 16.56 -9.61 -19.65
C GLY A 130 16.88 -8.75 -20.88
N THR A 131 15.85 -8.29 -21.58
CA THR A 131 15.80 -7.48 -22.79
C THR A 131 15.14 -6.11 -22.56
N GLU A 132 14.51 -5.85 -21.41
CA GLU A 132 13.88 -4.55 -21.10
C GLU A 132 14.80 -3.70 -20.20
N ALA A 133 15.11 -2.47 -20.64
CA ALA A 133 16.01 -1.55 -19.93
C ALA A 133 15.44 -0.96 -18.62
N TYR A 134 14.19 -1.28 -18.27
CA TYR A 134 13.45 -0.65 -17.17
C TYR A 134 12.71 -1.68 -16.31
N PRO A 135 12.59 -1.45 -14.98
CA PRO A 135 11.90 -2.37 -14.09
C PRO A 135 10.37 -2.34 -14.26
N SER A 136 9.75 -3.50 -14.04
CA SER A 136 8.32 -3.75 -14.19
C SER A 136 7.66 -4.30 -12.91
N ASP A 137 8.30 -4.12 -11.76
CA ASP A 137 7.69 -4.46 -10.47
C ASP A 137 6.51 -3.54 -10.13
N GLN A 138 5.61 -4.03 -9.29
CA GLN A 138 4.36 -3.34 -8.98
C GLN A 138 4.56 -1.96 -8.35
N LEU A 139 5.65 -1.77 -7.59
CA LEU A 139 5.92 -0.50 -6.91
C LEU A 139 6.24 0.59 -7.94
N ILE A 140 7.17 0.34 -8.87
CA ILE A 140 7.52 1.33 -9.89
C ILE A 140 6.36 1.60 -10.87
N ARG A 141 5.53 0.59 -11.16
CA ARG A 141 4.30 0.76 -11.97
C ARG A 141 3.34 1.75 -11.30
N ASN A 142 3.10 1.58 -10.00
CA ASN A 142 2.23 2.47 -9.23
C ASN A 142 2.83 3.89 -9.11
N VAL A 143 4.17 4.01 -9.02
CA VAL A 143 4.83 5.33 -9.02
C VAL A 143 4.63 6.05 -10.35
N ARG A 144 4.84 5.38 -11.49
CA ARG A 144 4.65 6.00 -12.81
C ARG A 144 3.23 6.54 -12.97
N VAL A 145 2.24 5.69 -12.70
CA VAL A 145 0.82 6.06 -12.79
C VAL A 145 0.48 7.19 -11.83
N GLY A 146 0.95 7.13 -10.59
CA GLY A 146 0.69 8.16 -9.59
C GLY A 146 1.33 9.52 -9.90
N LEU A 147 2.57 9.53 -10.40
CA LEU A 147 3.24 10.76 -10.83
C LEU A 147 2.54 11.41 -12.03
N HIS A 148 2.11 10.61 -13.00
CA HIS A 148 1.34 11.10 -14.15
C HIS A 148 0.01 11.71 -13.70
N GLN A 149 -0.78 10.99 -12.90
CA GLN A 149 -2.04 11.54 -12.39
C GLN A 149 -1.89 12.77 -11.49
N ALA A 150 -0.73 12.92 -10.85
CA ALA A 150 -0.41 14.06 -10.03
C ALA A 150 0.19 15.25 -10.81
N GLY A 151 0.28 15.16 -12.15
CA GLY A 151 0.72 16.26 -13.02
C GLY A 151 2.23 16.47 -13.06
N TRP A 152 3.02 15.42 -12.81
CA TRP A 152 4.50 15.51 -12.81
C TRP A 152 5.13 15.22 -14.18
N PHE A 153 4.35 14.78 -15.16
CA PHE A 153 4.77 14.64 -16.56
C PHE A 153 4.39 15.88 -17.37
N ARG A 154 5.18 16.19 -18.39
CA ARG A 154 4.82 17.16 -19.42
C ARG A 154 3.73 16.56 -20.29
N ASP A 155 2.49 16.79 -19.91
CA ASP A 155 1.37 16.47 -20.77
C ASP A 155 1.12 17.68 -21.67
N GLY A 156 0.97 17.46 -22.97
CA GLY A 156 0.70 18.51 -23.97
C GLY A 156 -0.69 19.15 -23.84
N GLU A 157 -1.21 19.23 -22.61
CA GLU A 157 -2.47 19.82 -22.27
C GLU A 157 -2.42 21.34 -22.50
N LEU A 158 -3.54 21.89 -22.97
CA LEU A 158 -3.68 23.32 -23.24
C LEU A 158 -3.66 24.19 -21.97
N PHE A 159 -3.78 23.58 -20.78
CA PHE A 159 -3.80 24.26 -19.49
C PHE A 159 -2.87 23.53 -18.52
N GLU A 160 -2.08 24.30 -17.75
CA GLU A 160 -1.27 23.72 -16.67
C GLU A 160 -2.19 23.19 -15.57
N SER A 161 -2.21 21.87 -15.39
CA SER A 161 -2.83 21.26 -14.22
C SER A 161 -1.96 21.51 -12.98
N SER A 162 -2.59 21.94 -11.88
CA SER A 162 -1.85 22.18 -10.63
C SER A 162 -1.29 20.86 -10.10
N LYS A 163 0.03 20.77 -9.96
CA LYS A 163 0.70 19.58 -9.43
C LYS A 163 0.12 19.18 -8.08
N ARG A 164 -0.22 17.89 -7.95
CA ARG A 164 -0.63 17.29 -6.67
C ARG A 164 0.60 16.73 -5.97
N ARG A 165 0.61 16.78 -4.63
CA ARG A 165 1.58 15.99 -3.87
C ARG A 165 1.28 14.51 -4.10
N PHE A 166 2.33 13.73 -4.33
CA PHE A 166 2.21 12.28 -4.54
C PHE A 166 3.12 11.53 -3.57
N GLY A 167 2.61 10.41 -3.03
CA GLY A 167 3.39 9.45 -2.26
C GLY A 167 2.85 8.04 -2.43
N LEU A 168 3.73 7.05 -2.24
CA LEU A 168 3.45 5.62 -2.31
C LEU A 168 4.04 4.96 -1.06
N ILE A 169 3.21 4.28 -0.28
CA ILE A 169 3.64 3.61 0.96
C ILE A 169 3.45 2.12 0.79
N LEU A 170 4.52 1.34 0.96
CA LEU A 170 4.43 -0.10 1.11
C LEU A 170 4.16 -0.45 2.58
N VAL A 171 3.01 -1.08 2.86
CA VAL A 171 2.67 -1.56 4.20
C VAL A 171 2.88 -3.06 4.27
N SER A 172 3.74 -3.52 5.17
CA SER A 172 4.01 -4.95 5.33
C SER A 172 4.12 -5.37 6.80
N PRO A 173 4.10 -6.66 7.14
CA PRO A 173 4.32 -7.11 8.52
C PRO A 173 5.68 -6.70 9.10
N LYS A 174 6.69 -6.47 8.24
CA LYS A 174 8.06 -6.12 8.64
C LYS A 174 8.47 -4.77 8.06
N SER A 175 9.37 -4.08 8.75
CA SER A 175 10.06 -2.91 8.23
C SER A 175 11.22 -3.30 7.32
N GLY A 176 11.61 -2.40 6.42
CA GLY A 176 12.73 -2.61 5.51
C GLY A 176 12.31 -3.48 4.33
N HIS A 177 12.17 -2.86 3.16
CA HIS A 177 11.85 -3.57 1.93
C HIS A 177 12.85 -3.15 0.85
N PRO A 178 13.62 -4.08 0.25
CA PRO A 178 14.71 -3.72 -0.65
C PRO A 178 14.31 -2.83 -1.83
N LEU A 179 13.09 -2.99 -2.37
CA LEU A 179 12.59 -2.11 -3.44
C LEU A 179 12.27 -0.69 -2.95
N VAL A 180 11.79 -0.54 -1.71
CA VAL A 180 11.55 0.80 -1.13
C VAL A 180 12.91 1.48 -0.96
N ASP A 181 13.88 0.80 -0.36
CA ASP A 181 15.23 1.34 -0.18
C ASP A 181 15.88 1.70 -1.53
N ALA A 182 15.67 0.88 -2.56
CA ALA A 182 16.19 1.13 -3.90
C ALA A 182 15.56 2.34 -4.58
N TYR A 183 14.25 2.56 -4.43
CA TYR A 183 13.53 3.65 -5.09
C TYR A 183 13.38 4.92 -4.24
N GLN A 184 13.81 4.89 -2.98
CA GLN A 184 14.06 6.11 -2.19
C GLN A 184 15.25 6.91 -2.71
N ASP A 185 16.20 6.23 -3.35
CA ASP A 185 17.27 6.89 -4.11
C ASP A 185 16.67 7.55 -5.36
N ARG A 186 16.71 8.89 -5.39
CA ARG A 186 16.12 9.71 -6.45
C ARG A 186 16.70 9.38 -7.83
N SER A 187 18.01 9.15 -7.93
CA SER A 187 18.66 8.82 -9.20
C SER A 187 18.25 7.45 -9.71
N ARG A 188 18.17 6.45 -8.82
CA ARG A 188 17.66 5.12 -9.17
C ARG A 188 16.20 5.17 -9.59
N LEU A 189 15.37 5.95 -8.89
CA LEU A 189 13.97 6.11 -9.24
C LEU A 189 13.82 6.71 -10.64
N LEU A 190 14.51 7.81 -10.93
CA LEU A 190 14.49 8.45 -12.26
C LEU A 190 14.94 7.49 -13.36
N ASN A 191 16.02 6.74 -13.13
CA ASN A 191 16.52 5.74 -14.10
C ASN A 191 15.56 4.55 -14.27
N SER A 192 14.63 4.35 -13.34
CA SER A 192 13.62 3.29 -13.39
C SER A 192 12.33 3.70 -14.11
N ILE A 193 12.21 4.99 -14.47
CA ILE A 193 11.05 5.55 -15.19
C ILE A 193 11.44 5.74 -16.67
N PRO A 194 10.79 5.02 -17.61
CA PRO A 194 11.00 5.26 -19.03
C PRO A 194 10.64 6.69 -19.40
N ARG A 195 11.42 7.27 -20.32
CA ARG A 195 11.29 8.68 -20.72
C ARG A 195 11.26 9.64 -19.53
N GLY A 196 12.09 9.40 -18.51
CA GLY A 196 12.21 10.28 -17.35
C GLY A 196 12.55 11.75 -17.70
N SER A 197 13.03 12.03 -18.91
CA SER A 197 13.18 13.40 -19.45
C SER A 197 11.86 14.17 -19.64
N GLU A 198 10.73 13.47 -19.70
CA GLU A 198 9.39 14.04 -19.76
C GLU A 198 8.83 14.39 -18.38
N LEU A 199 9.48 13.96 -17.30
CA LEU A 199 9.16 14.47 -15.97
C LEU A 199 9.55 15.95 -15.90
N ILE A 200 8.59 16.79 -15.48
CA ILE A 200 8.86 18.21 -15.23
C ILE A 200 9.85 18.35 -14.08
N ASP A 201 9.61 17.57 -13.02
CA ASP A 201 10.45 17.40 -11.83
C ASP A 201 9.91 16.17 -11.06
N LEU A 202 10.39 15.94 -9.84
CA LEU A 202 9.79 15.05 -8.86
C LEU A 202 9.38 15.84 -7.61
N PRO A 203 8.38 15.36 -6.84
CA PRO A 203 8.07 15.91 -5.52
C PRO A 203 9.31 16.13 -4.64
N ASP A 204 9.35 17.25 -3.90
CA ASP A 204 10.45 17.60 -3.00
C ASP A 204 10.62 16.61 -1.83
N CYS A 205 9.56 15.88 -1.51
CA CYS A 205 9.54 14.88 -0.44
C CYS A 205 9.79 13.49 -1.01
N PRO A 206 10.32 12.55 -0.19
CA PRO A 206 10.40 11.15 -0.58
C PRO A 206 9.04 10.66 -1.08
N ILE A 207 9.03 10.15 -2.31
CA ILE A 207 7.80 9.67 -2.97
C ILE A 207 7.45 8.29 -2.46
N ILE A 208 8.44 7.48 -2.07
CA ILE A 208 8.26 6.08 -1.72
C ILE A 208 8.69 5.85 -0.28
N GLY A 209 7.83 5.20 0.47
CA GLY A 209 8.03 4.91 1.89
C GLY A 209 7.59 3.50 2.25
N ALA A 210 7.84 3.14 3.51
CA ALA A 210 7.38 1.88 4.06
C ALA A 210 6.80 2.07 5.45
N SER A 211 5.75 1.30 5.75
CA SER A 211 5.23 1.16 7.11
C SER A 211 5.13 -0.31 7.48
N SER A 212 5.16 -0.56 8.78
CA SER A 212 4.88 -1.89 9.32
C SER A 212 3.55 -1.90 10.05
N TYR A 213 2.95 -3.08 10.22
CA TYR A 213 1.77 -3.25 11.08
C TYR A 213 2.01 -2.69 12.49
N ARG A 214 3.15 -3.03 13.10
CA ARG A 214 3.57 -2.44 14.37
C ARG A 214 3.72 -0.92 14.29
N GLY A 215 4.23 -0.41 13.17
CA GLY A 215 4.37 1.02 12.93
C GLY A 215 3.03 1.76 12.95
N ILE A 216 2.00 1.14 12.36
CA ILE A 216 0.63 1.66 12.35
C ILE A 216 0.01 1.60 13.76
N SER A 217 0.11 0.47 14.46
CA SER A 217 -0.40 0.36 15.84
C SER A 217 0.22 1.42 16.75
N GLN A 218 1.53 1.65 16.65
CA GLN A 218 2.21 2.70 17.42
C GLN A 218 1.74 4.13 17.10
N VAL A 219 1.36 4.40 15.84
CA VAL A 219 0.77 5.70 15.46
C VAL A 219 -0.60 5.88 16.14
N LEU A 220 -1.42 4.84 16.16
CA LEU A 220 -2.71 4.85 16.84
C LEU A 220 -2.54 5.02 18.36
N ASP A 221 -1.68 4.21 18.97
CA ASP A 221 -1.39 4.23 20.42
C ASP A 221 -0.95 5.62 20.90
N LYS A 222 -0.01 6.24 20.18
CA LYS A 222 0.52 7.57 20.49
C LYS A 222 -0.59 8.63 20.52
N ASN A 223 -1.64 8.46 19.72
CA ASN A 223 -2.71 9.43 19.56
C ASN A 223 -4.00 9.07 20.31
N LEU A 224 -4.06 7.92 20.98
CA LEU A 224 -5.25 7.45 21.72
C LEU A 224 -5.85 8.51 22.63
N ARG A 225 -5.01 9.30 23.34
CA ARG A 225 -5.50 10.32 24.28
C ARG A 225 -6.38 11.40 23.64
N PHE A 226 -6.24 11.64 22.34
CA PHE A 226 -7.00 12.65 21.58
C PHE A 226 -8.28 12.09 20.95
N MET A 227 -8.43 10.76 20.94
CA MET A 227 -9.57 10.07 20.35
C MET A 227 -10.76 10.01 21.32
N SER A 228 -11.97 9.96 20.76
CA SER A 228 -13.20 9.64 21.49
C SER A 228 -13.18 8.20 22.05
N ALA A 229 -14.10 7.87 22.96
CA ALA A 229 -14.19 6.51 23.51
C ALA A 229 -14.43 5.44 22.43
N THR A 230 -15.26 5.76 21.43
CA THR A 230 -15.54 4.87 20.30
C THR A 230 -14.30 4.67 19.42
N GLU A 231 -13.63 5.75 19.04
CA GLU A 231 -12.40 5.68 18.24
C GLU A 231 -11.29 4.91 18.98
N LYS A 232 -11.12 5.11 20.30
CA LYS A 232 -10.18 4.33 21.11
C LYS A 232 -10.45 2.83 21.04
N LYS A 233 -11.73 2.43 21.12
CA LYS A 233 -12.11 1.01 21.01
C LYS A 233 -11.76 0.44 19.63
N ILE A 234 -12.00 1.21 18.56
CA ILE A 234 -11.63 0.81 17.20
C ILE A 234 -10.10 0.73 17.04
N ALA A 235 -9.36 1.73 17.51
CA ALA A 235 -7.91 1.79 17.47
C ALA A 235 -7.26 0.62 18.21
N ASN A 236 -7.69 0.33 19.44
CA ASN A 236 -7.20 -0.81 20.22
C ASN A 236 -7.49 -2.14 19.52
N GLY A 237 -8.72 -2.32 19.02
CA GLY A 237 -9.10 -3.53 18.28
C GLY A 237 -8.31 -3.69 16.97
N LEU A 238 -7.95 -2.60 16.30
CA LEU A 238 -7.03 -2.62 15.16
C LEU A 238 -5.63 -3.04 15.57
N GLY A 239 -5.10 -2.50 16.68
CA GLY A 239 -3.79 -2.89 17.22
C GLY A 239 -3.72 -4.39 17.51
N GLU A 240 -4.70 -4.92 18.25
CA GLU A 240 -4.82 -6.35 18.55
C GLU A 240 -4.91 -7.21 17.28
N TYR A 241 -5.69 -6.77 16.30
CA TYR A 241 -5.82 -7.47 15.01
C TYR A 241 -4.50 -7.51 14.24
N LEU A 242 -3.79 -6.39 14.15
CA LEU A 242 -2.51 -6.28 13.44
C LEU A 242 -1.41 -7.11 14.12
N ASP A 243 -1.40 -7.17 15.45
CA ASP A 243 -0.48 -8.01 16.22
C ASP A 243 -0.78 -9.49 16.00
N LEU A 244 -2.06 -9.88 16.01
CA LEU A 244 -2.48 -11.25 15.69
C LEU A 244 -2.01 -11.66 14.28
N LYS A 245 -2.21 -10.81 13.28
CA LYS A 245 -1.76 -11.08 11.89
C LYS A 245 -0.24 -11.18 11.80
N SER A 246 0.49 -10.28 12.44
CA SER A 246 1.95 -10.34 12.51
C SER A 246 2.44 -11.67 13.10
N GLY A 247 1.83 -12.10 14.21
CA GLY A 247 2.14 -13.38 14.86
C GLY A 247 1.84 -14.61 13.98
N GLN A 248 0.71 -14.62 13.27
CA GLN A 248 0.35 -15.70 12.34
C GLN A 248 1.36 -15.84 11.20
N ILE A 249 1.82 -14.72 10.63
CA ILE A 249 2.79 -14.70 9.53
C ILE A 249 4.15 -15.20 10.01
N MET A 250 4.61 -14.76 11.18
CA MET A 250 5.87 -15.21 11.75
C MET A 250 5.90 -16.72 12.01
N LYS A 251 4.81 -17.28 12.55
CA LYS A 251 4.67 -18.73 12.76
C LYS A 251 4.76 -19.50 11.44
N LYS A 252 4.06 -19.03 10.39
CA LYS A 252 4.08 -19.66 9.06
C LYS A 252 5.49 -19.63 8.42
N THR A 253 6.24 -18.54 8.59
CA THR A 253 7.63 -18.48 8.09
C THR A 253 8.55 -19.48 8.81
N GLN A 254 8.33 -19.72 10.10
CA GLN A 254 9.15 -20.65 10.89
C GLN A 254 8.83 -22.12 10.55
N THR A 255 7.56 -22.48 10.35
CA THR A 255 7.17 -23.84 9.96
C THR A 255 7.63 -24.17 8.54
N GLY A 256 7.47 -23.25 7.58
CA GLY A 256 7.92 -23.45 6.20
C GLY A 256 9.45 -23.61 6.04
N ARG A 257 10.25 -23.01 6.94
CA ARG A 257 11.72 -23.21 6.97
C ARG A 257 12.13 -24.57 7.54
N ARG A 258 11.31 -25.19 8.40
CA ARG A 258 11.60 -26.53 8.94
C ARG A 258 11.32 -27.63 7.91
N GLU A 259 10.28 -27.49 7.10
CA GLU A 259 9.92 -28.47 6.06
C GLU A 259 10.85 -28.42 4.82
N SER A 260 11.41 -27.24 4.51
CA SER A 260 12.41 -27.10 3.44
C SER A 260 13.83 -27.52 3.85
N GLY A 261 14.06 -27.75 5.15
CA GLY A 261 15.33 -28.24 5.69
C GLY A 261 15.45 -29.76 5.78
N SER A 262 14.37 -30.52 5.57
CA SER A 262 14.32 -31.99 5.74
C SER A 262 14.39 -32.80 4.44
N LEU A 263 14.66 -32.17 3.29
CA LEU A 263 14.92 -32.85 2.02
C LEU A 263 16.41 -32.77 1.67
N LYS A 264 17.25 -33.42 2.47
CA LYS A 264 18.58 -33.88 2.05
C LYS A 264 18.87 -35.26 2.65
N PHE A 265 19.23 -36.17 1.75
CA PHE A 265 19.76 -37.53 1.92
C PHE A 265 18.75 -38.67 2.07
N GLY A 266 18.51 -39.30 0.92
CA GLY A 266 18.20 -40.71 0.70
C GLY A 266 18.64 -41.04 -0.72
#